data_AF-A0A963DP71-F1
#
_entry.id   AF-A0A963DP71-F1
#
_cell.length_a   1.000
_cell.length_b   1.000
_cell.length_c   1.000
_cell.angle_alpha   90.00
_cell.angle_beta   90.00
_cell.angle_gamma   90.00
#
_symmetry.space_group_name_H-M   'P 1'
#
loop_
_entity.id
_entity.type
_entity.pdbx_description
1 polymer ?
#
loop_
_entity_poly.entity_id
_entity_poly.type
_entity_poly.pdbx_seq_one_letter_code
_entity_poly.pdbx_strand_id
1 'polypeptide(L)'
;MTIALPLRHVAVAVVAAIAAALVAMLAVGEWAIGESGRRQAELTDSLLLPLARIGDLYHAVTRTRLREIELQRGGRERPLAEVVEQIEAGTREVTGLLEGIEQGLPTAGRDELFGIVEQWRRYRVDLDRVTEAAARGDPEQIARYVHFLTGPRYEAMVAQLERLHEDTASRTGAVLERSGAARRRFRWLSLLTAVVGIAAGGIAAAVLVVSQRKRVLRLRRAVTSLGRTGDYTPAALRGADEFSELSALLDASQRRLAEQEQQSAALTRLAERREVERVRDLRRARADLRRERRTCKDLAVAHRLLSDTLAQCPLDLVLLDIRGKVVHASGGYLRREQKRLAEVVGRRPEMIGEDESEASLFAEMWTMVLSGTQWTGPIGEGVDEGGCAAGASLRAIPVRGADGVVRHALLIREAGVPRPPS
;
A
#
# COMPACT_ATOMS: atom_id res chain seq x y z
N MET A 1 -7.50 -12.64 16.31
CA MET A 1 -8.02 -11.30 15.94
C MET A 1 -7.13 -10.24 16.56
N THR A 2 -6.12 -9.76 15.83
CA THR A 2 -5.30 -8.62 16.25
C THR A 2 -5.96 -7.35 15.73
N ILE A 3 -6.60 -6.60 16.64
CA ILE A 3 -7.20 -5.30 16.34
C ILE A 3 -6.06 -4.36 15.95
N ALA A 4 -5.86 -4.18 14.65
CA ALA A 4 -4.90 -3.23 14.12
C ALA A 4 -5.51 -1.83 14.29
N LEU A 5 -5.25 -1.19 15.43
CA LEU A 5 -5.60 0.21 15.63
C LEU A 5 -4.83 1.06 14.60
N PRO A 6 -5.53 1.93 13.84
CA PRO A 6 -4.89 2.84 12.90
C PRO A 6 -3.79 3.65 13.59
N LEU A 7 -2.67 3.84 12.89
CA LEU A 7 -1.46 4.51 13.39
C LEU A 7 -1.76 5.90 14.01
N ARG A 8 -2.77 6.58 13.46
CA ARG A 8 -3.29 7.86 13.96
C ARG A 8 -3.83 7.77 15.38
N HIS A 9 -4.50 6.68 15.77
CA HIS A 9 -4.97 6.50 17.14
C HIS A 9 -3.84 6.20 18.12
N VAL A 10 -2.80 5.48 17.68
CA VAL A 10 -1.61 5.27 18.53
C VAL A 10 -0.90 6.59 18.75
N ALA A 11 -0.63 7.36 17.70
CA ALA A 11 0.00 8.68 17.82
C ALA A 11 -0.82 9.65 18.69
N VAL A 12 -2.14 9.72 18.48
CA VAL A 12 -3.04 10.53 19.32
C VAL A 12 -3.03 10.06 20.77
N ALA A 13 -3.03 8.75 21.03
CA ALA A 13 -2.93 8.21 22.38
C ALA A 13 -1.60 8.56 23.05
N VAL A 14 -0.48 8.54 22.31
CA VAL A 14 0.83 8.97 22.85
C VAL A 14 0.82 10.45 23.20
N VAL A 15 0.36 11.30 22.29
CA VAL A 15 0.30 12.75 22.53
C VAL A 15 -0.63 13.07 23.69
N ALA A 16 -1.79 12.40 23.77
CA ALA A 16 -2.72 12.55 24.89
C ALA A 16 -2.10 12.07 26.21
N ALA A 17 -1.35 10.97 26.22
CA ALA A 17 -0.66 10.47 27.42
C ALA A 17 0.45 11.42 27.88
N ILE A 18 1.25 11.96 26.94
CA ILE A 18 2.27 12.96 27.24
C ILE A 18 1.62 14.24 27.79
N ALA A 19 0.57 14.73 27.14
CA ALA A 19 -0.16 15.91 27.60
C ALA A 19 -0.77 15.70 29.00
N ALA A 20 -1.38 14.54 29.25
CA ALA A 20 -1.92 14.19 30.56
C ALA A 20 -0.82 14.12 31.64
N ALA A 21 0.35 13.55 31.32
CA ALA A 21 1.48 13.51 32.23
C ALA A 21 2.03 14.92 32.54
N LEU A 22 2.07 15.80 31.53
CA LEU A 22 2.52 17.18 31.67
C LEU A 22 1.55 18.02 32.52
N VAL A 23 0.24 17.84 32.31
CA VAL A 23 -0.82 18.45 33.13
C VAL A 23 -0.76 17.92 34.56
N ALA A 24 -0.58 16.61 34.76
CA ALA A 24 -0.42 16.04 36.10
C ALA A 24 0.82 16.60 36.80
N MET A 25 1.94 16.75 36.08
CA MET A 25 3.16 17.34 36.62
C MET A 25 2.98 18.82 37.00
N LEU A 26 2.27 19.60 36.18
CA LEU A 26 1.93 20.99 36.48
C LEU A 26 1.01 21.12 37.68
N ALA A 27 -0.06 20.31 37.76
CA ALA A 27 -0.98 20.30 38.88
C ALA A 27 -0.28 19.90 40.21
N VAL A 28 0.62 18.92 40.14
CA VAL A 28 1.46 18.51 41.29
C VAL A 28 2.43 19.63 41.67
N GLY A 29 3.00 20.34 40.69
CA GLY A 29 3.86 21.50 40.92
C GLY A 29 3.14 22.66 41.58
N GLU A 30 1.97 23.04 41.07
CA GLU A 30 1.14 24.12 41.59
C GLU A 30 0.62 23.80 43.01
N TRP A 31 0.17 22.57 43.25
CA TRP A 31 -0.20 22.11 44.58
C TRP A 31 0.97 22.21 45.56
N ALA A 32 2.18 21.84 45.15
CA ALA A 32 3.36 21.94 46.00
C ALA A 32 3.82 23.36 46.28
N ILE A 33 3.70 24.26 45.31
CA ILE A 33 4.01 25.68 45.50
C ILE A 33 3.00 26.30 46.47
N GLY A 34 1.71 26.00 46.29
CA GLY A 34 0.65 26.48 47.18
C GLY A 34 0.80 25.95 48.61
N GLU A 35 1.09 24.66 48.77
CA GLU A 35 1.28 24.05 50.08
C GLU A 35 2.58 24.51 50.77
N SER A 36 3.65 24.73 50.01
CA SER A 36 4.88 25.33 50.53
C SER A 36 4.64 26.77 51.00
N GLY A 37 3.88 27.56 50.24
CA GLY A 37 3.55 28.94 50.59
C GLY A 37 2.71 29.04 51.88
N ARG A 38 1.66 28.22 51.99
CA ARG A 38 0.83 28.18 53.22
C ARG A 38 1.64 27.73 54.44
N ARG A 39 2.48 26.71 54.30
CA ARG A 39 3.32 26.22 55.40
C ARG A 39 4.43 27.20 55.77
N GLN A 40 4.99 27.94 54.83
CA GLN A 40 5.97 29.00 55.15
C GLN A 40 5.31 30.14 55.91
N ALA A 41 4.10 30.57 55.51
CA ALA A 41 3.33 31.56 56.26
C ALA A 41 3.02 31.06 57.68
N GLU A 42 2.60 29.80 57.81
CA GLU A 42 2.31 29.16 59.10
C GLU A 42 3.57 29.05 59.99
N LEU A 43 4.74 28.73 59.41
CA LEU A 43 6.02 28.71 60.13
C LEU A 43 6.47 30.12 60.56
N THR A 44 6.29 31.13 59.72
CA THR A 44 6.67 32.51 60.06
C THR A 44 5.77 33.08 61.17
N ASP A 45 4.46 32.91 61.05
CA ASP A 45 3.49 33.44 62.02
C ASP A 45 3.48 32.65 63.33
N SER A 46 3.70 31.33 63.28
CA SER A 46 3.64 30.47 64.47
C SER A 46 4.98 30.27 65.18
N LEU A 47 6.13 30.53 64.54
CA LEU A 47 7.45 30.21 65.09
C LEU A 47 8.36 31.42 65.25
N LEU A 48 8.54 32.25 64.23
CA LEU A 48 9.54 33.33 64.28
C LEU A 48 9.05 34.54 65.07
N LEU A 49 7.77 34.89 64.93
CA LEU A 49 7.20 36.07 65.58
C LEU A 49 7.09 35.91 67.12
N PRO A 50 6.68 34.75 67.68
CA PRO A 50 6.67 34.55 69.13
C PRO A 50 8.07 34.50 69.75
N LEU A 51 9.03 33.82 69.10
CA LEU A 51 10.42 33.74 69.56
C LEU A 51 11.10 35.12 69.59
N ALA A 52 10.88 35.94 68.55
CA ALA A 52 11.39 37.32 68.52
C ALA A 52 10.80 38.16 69.66
N ARG A 53 9.48 38.09 69.88
CA ARG A 53 8.81 38.84 70.96
C ARG A 53 9.27 38.42 72.36
N ILE A 54 9.49 37.12 72.60
CA ILE A 54 10.05 36.62 73.88
C ILE A 54 11.50 37.13 74.06
N GLY A 55 12.29 37.17 72.98
CA GLY A 55 13.63 37.76 72.99
C GLY A 55 13.63 39.25 73.34
N ASP A 56 12.73 40.03 72.73
CA ASP A 56 12.57 41.46 73.03
C ASP A 56 12.19 41.69 74.50
N LEU A 57 11.27 40.86 75.03
CA LEU A 57 10.87 40.88 76.44
C LEU A 57 12.05 40.58 77.38
N TYR A 58 12.83 39.53 77.09
CA TYR A 58 14.01 39.17 77.87
C TYR A 58 15.03 40.33 77.91
N HIS A 59 15.28 40.95 76.75
CA HIS A 59 16.20 42.08 76.64
C HIS A 59 15.71 43.31 77.41
N ALA A 60 14.42 43.64 77.33
CA ALA A 60 13.84 44.77 78.06
C ALA A 60 13.88 44.56 79.60
N VAL A 61 13.58 43.35 80.06
CA VAL A 61 13.69 42.95 81.47
C VAL A 61 15.13 43.05 81.97
N THR A 62 16.08 42.49 81.22
CA THR A 62 17.51 42.50 81.58
C THR A 62 18.05 43.94 81.62
N ARG A 63 17.68 44.78 80.65
CA ARG A 63 18.06 46.20 80.60
C ARG A 63 17.55 46.95 81.83
N THR A 64 16.31 46.68 82.25
CA THR A 64 15.72 47.26 83.46
C THR A 64 16.47 46.82 84.72
N ARG A 65 16.86 45.54 84.81
CA ARG A 65 17.66 45.01 85.91
C ARG A 65 19.06 45.63 85.99
N LEU A 66 19.72 45.85 84.85
CA LEU A 66 21.05 46.50 84.83
C LEU A 66 20.99 47.93 85.38
N ARG A 67 19.95 48.70 85.02
CA ARG A 67 19.72 50.05 85.54
C ARG A 67 19.44 50.06 87.04
N GLU A 68 18.69 49.06 87.52
CA GLU A 68 18.46 48.89 88.96
C GLU A 68 19.76 48.63 89.74
N ILE A 69 20.64 47.79 89.21
CA ILE A 69 21.96 47.53 89.81
C ILE A 69 22.83 48.79 89.78
N GLU A 70 22.75 49.59 88.72
CA GLU A 70 23.43 50.89 88.62
C GLU A 70 22.94 51.87 89.71
N LEU A 71 21.65 51.87 89.99
CA LEU A 71 21.04 52.64 91.07
C LEU A 71 21.60 52.24 92.45
N GLN A 72 21.75 50.95 92.72
CA GLN A 72 22.38 50.44 93.95
C GLN A 72 23.84 50.90 94.10
N ARG A 73 24.57 51.06 93.01
CA ARG A 73 25.96 51.53 93.01
C ARG A 73 26.10 53.04 93.22
N GLY A 74 24.98 53.75 93.39
CA GLY A 74 24.94 55.16 93.78
C GLY A 74 25.12 56.14 92.63
N GLY A 75 24.76 55.76 91.39
CA GLY A 75 24.77 56.70 90.26
C GLY A 75 26.15 57.29 89.93
N ARG A 76 27.22 56.49 90.04
CA ARG A 76 28.60 56.96 89.81
C ARG A 76 28.84 57.53 88.40
N GLU A 77 28.07 57.05 87.41
CA GLU A 77 28.19 57.45 86.01
C GLU A 77 27.06 58.38 85.55
N ARG A 78 25.90 58.36 86.24
CA ARG A 78 24.69 59.10 85.85
C ARG A 78 23.90 59.61 87.06
N PRO A 79 23.21 60.77 86.95
CA PRO A 79 22.32 61.25 87.98
C PRO A 79 21.27 60.20 88.37
N LEU A 80 21.05 60.00 89.68
CA LEU A 80 20.07 59.04 90.19
C LEU A 80 18.66 59.25 89.61
N ALA A 81 18.25 60.51 89.40
CA ALA A 81 16.97 60.85 88.80
C ALA A 81 16.83 60.33 87.36
N GLU A 82 17.91 60.38 86.58
CA GLU A 82 17.93 59.86 85.20
C GLU A 82 17.83 58.34 85.19
N VAL A 83 18.52 57.67 86.11
CA VAL A 83 18.46 56.20 86.25
C VAL A 83 17.05 55.76 86.66
N VAL A 84 16.39 56.48 87.58
CA VAL A 84 15.00 56.23 87.98
C VAL A 84 14.05 56.40 86.79
N GLU A 85 14.15 57.48 86.03
CA GLU A 85 13.31 57.70 84.82
C GLU A 85 13.51 56.57 83.80
N GLN A 86 14.75 56.11 83.62
CA GLN A 86 15.06 54.99 82.74
C GLN A 86 14.50 53.65 83.24
N ILE A 87 14.43 53.43 84.55
CA ILE A 87 13.76 52.25 85.14
C ILE A 87 12.25 52.33 84.89
N GLU A 88 11.62 53.49 85.12
CA GLU A 88 10.19 53.69 84.83
C GLU A 88 9.84 53.52 83.35
N ALA A 89 10.70 54.02 82.45
CA ALA A 89 10.56 53.80 81.02
C ALA A 89 10.70 52.32 80.65
N GLY A 90 11.68 51.61 81.22
CA GLY A 90 11.86 50.17 81.02
C GLY A 90 10.67 49.36 81.53
N THR A 91 10.11 49.75 82.67
CA THR A 91 8.90 49.14 83.23
C THR A 91 7.69 49.30 82.29
N ARG A 92 7.53 50.46 81.65
CA ARG A 92 6.49 50.68 80.63
C ARG A 92 6.73 49.85 79.37
N GLU A 93 7.97 49.78 78.89
CA GLU A 93 8.37 48.96 77.72
C GLU A 93 8.03 47.47 77.95
N VAL A 94 8.44 46.91 79.09
CA VAL A 94 8.16 45.50 79.43
C VAL A 94 6.66 45.24 79.57
N THR A 95 5.92 46.15 80.21
CA THR A 95 4.46 46.00 80.36
C THR A 95 3.76 46.00 78.99
N GLY A 96 4.14 46.90 78.09
CA GLY A 96 3.58 46.94 76.73
C GLY A 96 3.93 45.69 75.89
N LEU A 97 5.15 45.17 76.03
CA LEU A 97 5.55 43.92 75.38
C LEU A 97 4.74 42.72 75.89
N LEU A 98 4.51 42.62 77.19
CA LEU A 98 3.69 41.56 77.78
C LEU A 98 2.23 41.62 77.30
N GLU A 99 1.63 42.80 77.24
CA GLU A 99 0.27 42.99 76.72
C GLU A 99 0.18 42.62 75.22
N GLY A 100 1.18 42.99 74.42
CA GLY A 100 1.23 42.64 73.00
C GLY A 100 1.46 41.14 72.74
N ILE A 101 2.14 40.46 73.66
CA ILE A 101 2.33 39.01 73.66
C ILE A 101 1.01 38.32 74.06
N GLU A 102 0.34 38.79 75.11
CA GLU A 102 -0.95 38.25 75.57
C GLU A 102 -2.04 38.31 74.50
N GLN A 103 -2.12 39.41 73.74
CA GLN A 103 -3.09 39.58 72.65
C GLN A 103 -2.78 38.70 71.42
N GLY A 104 -1.53 38.27 71.25
CA GLY A 104 -1.06 37.56 70.05
C GLY A 104 -0.91 36.05 70.19
N LEU A 105 -1.00 35.48 71.41
CA LEU A 105 -0.70 34.06 71.60
C LEU A 105 -1.91 33.11 71.48
N PRO A 106 -1.70 31.91 70.90
CA PRO A 106 -2.65 30.80 70.98
C PRO A 106 -2.92 30.37 72.43
N THR A 107 -4.08 29.74 72.68
CA THR A 107 -4.52 29.23 74.00
C THR A 107 -3.48 28.37 74.73
N ALA A 108 -2.66 27.61 73.99
CA ALA A 108 -1.70 26.65 74.55
C ALA A 108 -0.49 27.29 75.28
N GLY A 109 -0.30 28.61 75.21
CA GLY A 109 0.79 29.33 75.90
C GLY A 109 0.32 30.31 77.00
N ARG A 110 -0.99 30.41 77.24
CA ARG A 110 -1.54 31.40 78.18
C ARG A 110 -1.19 31.11 79.64
N ASP A 111 -1.10 29.85 80.04
CA ASP A 111 -0.83 29.49 81.43
C ASP A 111 0.61 29.85 81.84
N GLU A 112 1.57 29.63 80.94
CA GLU A 112 2.98 30.00 81.15
C GLU A 112 3.17 31.52 81.13
N LEU A 113 2.49 32.22 80.22
CA LEU A 113 2.48 33.69 80.19
C LEU A 113 1.83 34.30 81.43
N PHE A 114 0.75 33.70 81.94
CA PHE A 114 0.11 34.17 83.17
C PHE A 114 1.08 34.15 84.36
N GLY A 115 1.89 33.09 84.46
CA GLY A 115 2.97 33.01 85.43
C GLY A 115 3.98 34.16 85.32
N ILE A 116 4.44 34.46 84.10
CA ILE A 116 5.39 35.54 83.82
C ILE A 116 4.77 36.92 84.12
N VAL A 117 3.53 37.16 83.71
CA VAL A 117 2.81 38.42 83.94
C VAL A 117 2.62 38.67 85.43
N GLU A 118 2.28 37.64 86.21
CA GLU A 118 2.12 37.76 87.65
C GLU A 118 3.47 38.01 88.36
N GLN A 119 4.55 37.34 87.92
CA GLN A 119 5.91 37.64 88.43
C GLN A 119 6.35 39.05 88.07
N TRP A 120 6.06 39.52 86.85
CA TRP A 120 6.34 40.88 86.42
C TRP A 120 5.58 41.91 87.27
N ARG A 121 4.28 41.69 87.52
CA ARG A 121 3.47 42.56 88.37
C ARG A 121 4.08 42.70 89.76
N ARG A 122 4.55 41.60 90.34
CA ARG A 122 5.23 41.59 91.64
C ARG A 122 6.59 42.27 91.58
N TYR A 123 7.38 42.02 90.55
CA TYR A 123 8.68 42.66 90.35
C TYR A 123 8.54 44.17 90.19
N ARG A 124 7.56 44.65 89.41
CA ARG A 124 7.24 46.07 89.26
C ARG A 124 6.91 46.75 90.58
N VAL A 125 6.07 46.14 91.42
CA VAL A 125 5.74 46.70 92.75
C VAL A 125 6.98 46.84 93.63
N ASP A 126 7.95 45.92 93.53
CA ASP A 126 9.20 46.04 94.26
C ASP A 126 10.14 47.08 93.63
N LEU A 127 10.15 47.22 92.30
CA LEU A 127 10.88 48.29 91.61
C LEU A 127 10.36 49.67 92.03
N ASP A 128 9.05 49.84 92.18
CA ASP A 128 8.46 51.10 92.67
C ASP A 128 8.97 51.43 94.09
N ARG A 129 9.15 50.43 94.95
CA ARG A 129 9.76 50.63 96.27
C ARG A 129 11.23 51.03 96.19
N VAL A 130 11.96 50.50 95.20
CA VAL A 130 13.36 50.85 94.94
C VAL A 130 13.48 52.28 94.41
N THR A 131 12.62 52.69 93.46
CA THR A 131 12.62 54.06 92.93
C THR A 131 12.17 55.07 93.98
N GLU A 132 11.20 54.74 94.84
CA GLU A 132 10.82 55.57 95.99
C GLU A 132 11.96 55.72 97.01
N ALA A 133 12.68 54.64 97.32
CA ALA A 133 13.84 54.70 98.22
C ALA A 133 14.98 55.54 97.62
N ALA A 134 15.16 55.49 96.30
CA ALA A 134 16.10 56.35 95.57
C ALA A 134 15.68 57.81 95.58
N ALA A 135 14.38 58.11 95.43
CA ALA A 135 13.86 59.48 95.56
C ALA A 135 14.05 60.05 96.98
N ARG A 136 13.99 59.20 98.01
CA ARG A 136 14.31 59.54 99.41
C ARG A 136 15.81 59.61 99.72
N GLY A 137 16.68 59.19 98.78
CA GLY A 137 18.13 59.20 98.96
C GLY A 137 18.66 58.21 100.00
N ASP A 138 17.99 57.07 100.20
CA ASP A 138 18.38 56.04 101.19
C ASP A 138 19.07 54.83 100.52
N PRO A 139 20.42 54.84 100.40
CA PRO A 139 21.15 53.78 99.71
C PRO A 139 21.10 52.43 100.45
N GLU A 140 20.91 52.43 101.78
CA GLU A 140 20.84 51.20 102.56
C GLU A 140 19.50 50.49 102.31
N GLN A 141 18.41 51.25 102.25
CA GLN A 141 17.09 50.72 101.90
C GLN A 141 17.04 50.23 100.43
N ILE A 142 17.68 50.94 99.49
CA ILE A 142 17.85 50.48 98.10
C ILE A 142 18.57 49.13 98.08
N ALA A 143 19.72 49.00 98.76
CA ALA A 143 20.48 47.75 98.77
C ALA A 143 19.67 46.58 99.37
N ARG A 144 18.88 46.82 100.43
CA ARG A 144 18.00 45.80 101.02
C ARG A 144 16.90 45.37 100.05
N TYR A 145 16.22 46.31 99.39
CA TYR A 145 15.18 45.96 98.42
C TYR A 145 15.76 45.24 97.19
N VAL A 146 16.90 45.68 96.68
CA VAL A 146 17.55 45.06 95.52
C VAL A 146 17.99 43.62 95.82
N HIS A 147 18.51 43.38 97.03
CA HIS A 147 19.01 42.06 97.43
C HIS A 147 17.91 41.08 97.82
N PHE A 148 16.93 41.51 98.61
CA PHE A 148 15.93 40.60 99.21
C PHE A 148 14.60 40.54 98.45
N LEU A 149 14.25 41.56 97.65
CA LEU A 149 12.96 41.64 96.99
C LEU A 149 13.10 41.44 95.47
N THR A 150 13.76 42.37 94.79
CA THR A 150 13.77 42.39 93.32
C THR A 150 14.70 41.34 92.72
N GLY A 151 15.86 41.07 93.33
CA GLY A 151 16.83 40.08 92.83
C GLY A 151 16.26 38.67 92.66
N PRO A 152 15.72 38.04 93.73
CA PRO A 152 15.10 36.73 93.63
C PRO A 152 13.92 36.68 92.65
N ARG A 153 13.13 37.77 92.54
CA ARG A 153 12.01 37.85 91.59
C ARG A 153 12.47 37.95 90.15
N TYR A 154 13.53 38.71 89.89
CA TYR A 154 14.16 38.76 88.57
C TYR A 154 14.68 37.38 88.16
N GLU A 155 15.40 36.69 89.04
CA GLU A 155 15.92 35.34 88.75
C GLU A 155 14.80 34.34 88.46
N ALA A 156 13.72 34.36 89.26
CA ALA A 156 12.55 33.51 89.03
C ALA A 156 11.87 33.79 87.69
N MET A 157 11.73 35.07 87.32
CA MET A 157 11.11 35.49 86.06
C MET A 157 11.97 35.14 84.84
N VAL A 158 13.30 35.37 84.92
CA VAL A 158 14.25 34.99 83.86
C VAL A 158 14.27 33.47 83.67
N ALA A 159 14.28 32.69 84.74
CA ALA A 159 14.24 31.23 84.64
C ALA A 159 12.93 30.73 83.98
N GLN A 160 11.80 31.42 84.16
CA GLN A 160 10.56 31.10 83.45
C GLN A 160 10.62 31.50 81.97
N LEU A 161 11.18 32.67 81.65
CA LEU A 161 11.38 33.11 80.27
C LEU A 161 12.31 32.18 79.49
N GLU A 162 13.40 31.71 80.11
CA GLU A 162 14.33 30.74 79.51
C GLU A 162 13.65 29.40 79.25
N ARG A 163 12.83 28.89 80.18
CA ARG A 163 12.05 27.66 79.96
C ARG A 163 11.06 27.81 78.81
N LEU A 164 10.34 28.94 78.75
CA LEU A 164 9.40 29.23 77.67
C LEU A 164 10.13 29.32 76.32
N HIS A 165 11.33 29.94 76.29
CA HIS A 165 12.16 30.03 75.10
C HIS A 165 12.61 28.63 74.63
N GLU A 166 13.09 27.78 75.54
CA GLU A 166 13.56 26.42 75.24
C GLU A 166 12.40 25.49 74.79
N ASP A 167 11.24 25.57 75.44
CA ASP A 167 10.05 24.80 75.03
C ASP A 167 9.54 25.26 73.65
N THR A 168 9.52 26.57 73.40
CA THR A 168 9.16 27.11 72.08
C THR A 168 10.18 26.69 71.01
N ALA A 169 11.48 26.72 71.31
CA ALA A 169 12.55 26.31 70.39
C ALA A 169 12.57 24.79 70.11
N SER A 170 12.35 23.96 71.11
CA SER A 170 12.32 22.49 70.95
C SER A 170 11.10 22.03 70.15
N ARG A 171 9.92 22.62 70.40
CA ARG A 171 8.72 22.42 69.56
C ARG A 171 8.96 22.86 68.12
N THR A 172 9.73 23.93 67.92
CA THR A 172 10.13 24.44 66.59
C THR A 172 10.99 23.43 65.83
N GLY A 173 11.98 22.81 66.49
CA GLY A 173 12.84 21.79 65.90
C GLY A 173 12.05 20.58 65.36
N ALA A 174 11.08 20.09 66.13
CA ALA A 174 10.26 18.94 65.74
C ALA A 174 9.35 19.22 64.52
N VAL A 175 8.84 20.45 64.38
CA VAL A 175 8.02 20.87 63.22
C VAL A 175 8.87 20.99 61.95
N LEU A 176 10.08 21.57 62.07
CA LEU A 176 11.05 21.66 60.97
C LEU A 176 11.46 20.28 60.45
N GLU A 177 11.73 19.31 61.32
CA GLU A 177 12.09 17.95 60.88
C GLU A 177 10.95 17.23 60.13
N ARG A 178 9.70 17.36 60.63
CA ARG A 178 8.52 16.79 59.95
C ARG A 178 8.30 17.42 58.57
N SER A 179 8.61 18.71 58.41
CA SER A 179 8.53 19.40 57.11
C SER A 179 9.53 18.82 56.08
N GLY A 180 10.72 18.40 56.53
CA GLY A 180 11.75 17.79 55.68
C GLY A 180 11.37 16.40 55.15
N ALA A 181 10.68 15.60 55.95
CA ALA A 181 10.18 14.28 55.53
C ALA A 181 9.10 14.40 54.44
N ALA A 182 8.17 15.35 54.57
CA ALA A 182 7.16 15.63 53.55
C ALA A 182 7.79 16.09 52.23
N ARG A 183 8.83 16.95 52.29
CA ARG A 183 9.56 17.41 51.09
C ARG A 183 10.28 16.29 50.35
N ARG A 184 10.82 15.30 51.07
CA ARG A 184 11.41 14.08 50.48
C ARG A 184 10.36 13.21 49.80
N ARG A 185 9.21 12.97 50.45
CA ARG A 185 8.10 12.21 49.84
C ARG A 185 7.61 12.86 48.56
N PHE A 186 7.48 14.18 48.56
CA PHE A 186 7.08 14.94 47.38
C PHE A 186 8.08 14.80 46.22
N ARG A 187 9.38 14.97 46.47
CA ARG A 187 10.42 14.77 45.45
C ARG A 187 10.35 13.37 44.84
N TRP A 188 10.14 12.35 45.67
CA TRP A 188 9.99 10.98 45.19
C TRP A 188 8.74 10.78 44.34
N LEU A 189 7.60 11.33 44.74
CA LEU A 189 6.37 11.28 43.93
C LEU A 189 6.57 11.96 42.57
N SER A 190 7.17 13.17 42.53
CA SER A 190 7.43 13.87 41.28
C SER A 190 8.39 13.11 40.35
N LEU A 191 9.43 12.48 40.92
CA LEU A 191 10.37 11.66 40.16
C LEU A 191 9.68 10.41 39.61
N LEU A 192 8.83 9.76 40.40
CA LEU A 192 8.09 8.57 39.99
C LEU A 192 7.13 8.90 38.84
N THR A 193 6.38 10.00 38.92
CA THR A 193 5.51 10.46 37.83
C THR A 193 6.29 10.74 36.54
N ALA A 194 7.46 11.38 36.65
CA ALA A 194 8.32 11.64 35.49
C ALA A 194 8.85 10.34 34.86
N VAL A 195 9.32 9.39 35.67
CA VAL A 195 9.81 8.07 35.18
C VAL A 195 8.70 7.29 34.50
N VAL A 196 7.48 7.27 35.07
CA VAL A 196 6.32 6.61 34.45
C VAL A 196 5.95 7.28 33.12
N GLY A 197 5.98 8.60 33.05
CA GLY A 197 5.75 9.34 31.80
C GLY A 197 6.76 9.00 30.70
N ILE A 198 8.05 8.96 31.04
CA ILE A 198 9.13 8.59 30.10
C ILE A 198 8.97 7.13 29.64
N ALA A 199 8.70 6.20 30.56
CA ALA A 199 8.51 4.79 30.23
C ALA A 199 7.31 4.58 29.32
N ALA A 200 6.17 5.22 29.60
CA ALA A 200 4.98 5.16 28.75
C ALA A 200 5.25 5.72 27.34
N GLY A 201 5.92 6.87 27.25
CA GLY A 201 6.35 7.45 25.97
C GLY A 201 7.27 6.52 25.18
N GLY A 202 8.26 5.91 25.85
CA GLY A 202 9.19 4.96 25.25
C GLY A 202 8.51 3.69 24.72
N ILE A 203 7.58 3.12 25.50
CA ILE A 203 6.79 1.95 25.07
C ILE A 203 5.97 2.28 23.83
N ALA A 204 5.31 3.44 23.81
CA ALA A 204 4.47 3.84 22.69
C ALA A 204 5.29 4.12 21.41
N ALA A 205 6.46 4.75 21.55
CA ALA A 205 7.42 4.89 20.45
C ALA A 205 7.90 3.53 19.91
N ALA A 206 8.23 2.58 20.80
CA ALA A 206 8.63 1.24 20.40
C ALA A 206 7.52 0.51 19.63
N VAL A 207 6.25 0.62 20.07
CA VAL A 207 5.09 0.07 19.35
C VAL A 207 4.96 0.68 17.96
N LEU A 208 5.12 1.99 17.81
CA LEU A 208 5.12 2.67 16.52
C LEU A 208 6.23 2.15 15.60
N VAL A 209 7.48 2.09 16.09
CA VAL A 209 8.63 1.59 15.32
C VAL A 209 8.43 0.15 14.88
N VAL A 210 7.96 -0.74 15.77
CA VAL A 210 7.69 -2.14 15.44
C VAL A 210 6.56 -2.27 14.42
N SER A 211 5.50 -1.48 14.55
CA SER A 211 4.38 -1.48 13.62
C SER A 211 4.83 -1.07 12.21
N GLN A 212 5.62 0.01 12.10
CA GLN A 212 6.12 0.50 10.82
C GLN A 212 7.11 -0.46 10.20
N ARG A 213 8.04 -1.02 10.99
CA ARG A 213 8.99 -2.03 10.53
C ARG A 213 8.29 -3.25 9.93
N LYS A 214 7.21 -3.74 10.56
CA LYS A 214 6.41 -4.87 10.03
C LYS A 214 5.80 -4.54 8.67
N ARG A 215 5.33 -3.32 8.46
CA ARG A 215 4.71 -2.90 7.18
C ARG A 215 5.74 -2.73 6.07
N VAL A 216 6.87 -2.11 6.36
CA VAL A 216 8.02 -2.02 5.43
C VAL A 216 8.48 -3.42 5.01
N LEU A 217 8.58 -4.36 5.96
CA LEU A 217 8.96 -5.74 5.65
C LEU A 217 7.94 -6.45 4.76
N ARG A 218 6.63 -6.20 4.92
CA ARG A 218 5.61 -6.77 4.02
C ARG A 218 5.71 -6.20 2.61
N LEU A 219 5.86 -4.88 2.48
CA LEU A 219 6.02 -4.22 1.19
C LEU A 219 7.29 -4.70 0.48
N ARG A 220 8.41 -4.79 1.22
CA ARG A 220 9.67 -5.34 0.71
C ARG A 220 9.49 -6.77 0.21
N ARG A 221 8.80 -7.63 0.96
CA ARG A 221 8.54 -9.02 0.53
C ARG A 221 7.76 -9.07 -0.78
N ALA A 222 6.69 -8.29 -0.93
CA ALA A 222 5.90 -8.23 -2.15
C ALA A 222 6.72 -7.78 -3.36
N VAL A 223 7.56 -6.74 -3.19
CA VAL A 223 8.48 -6.29 -4.26
C VAL A 223 9.53 -7.34 -4.60
N THR A 224 10.11 -7.99 -3.58
CA THR A 224 11.11 -9.04 -3.82
C THR A 224 10.55 -10.32 -4.43
N SER A 225 9.28 -10.68 -4.14
CA SER A 225 8.65 -11.83 -4.80
C SER A 225 8.44 -11.54 -6.28
N LEU A 226 8.06 -10.31 -6.62
CA LEU A 226 7.96 -9.86 -8.01
C LEU A 226 9.28 -10.07 -8.77
N GLY A 227 10.41 -9.66 -8.17
CA GLY A 227 11.72 -9.75 -8.81
C GLY A 227 12.33 -11.15 -8.87
N ARG A 228 11.97 -12.07 -7.97
CA ARG A 228 12.57 -13.43 -7.92
C ARG A 228 11.71 -14.51 -8.57
N THR A 229 10.41 -14.51 -8.32
CA THR A 229 9.52 -15.60 -8.72
C THR A 229 8.60 -15.23 -9.87
N GLY A 230 8.49 -13.94 -10.22
CA GLY A 230 7.46 -13.46 -11.15
C GLY A 230 6.05 -13.46 -10.55
N ASP A 231 5.80 -14.31 -9.54
CA ASP A 231 4.55 -14.32 -8.78
C ASP A 231 4.45 -13.12 -7.83
N TYR A 232 3.45 -12.30 -8.10
CA TYR A 232 3.06 -11.18 -7.24
C TYR A 232 2.17 -11.68 -6.10
N THR A 233 2.61 -11.45 -4.86
CA THR A 233 1.75 -11.61 -3.68
C THR A 233 1.36 -10.24 -3.14
N PRO A 234 0.07 -9.90 -3.09
CA PRO A 234 -0.39 -8.57 -2.67
C PRO A 234 -0.04 -8.32 -1.20
N ALA A 235 0.56 -7.17 -0.91
CA ALA A 235 0.96 -6.82 0.46
C ALA A 235 -0.25 -6.50 1.36
N ALA A 236 -1.41 -6.16 0.76
CA ALA A 236 -2.70 -5.94 1.41
C ALA A 236 -2.62 -5.02 2.65
N LEU A 237 -1.85 -3.94 2.56
CA LEU A 237 -1.72 -2.96 3.64
C LEU A 237 -2.97 -2.07 3.70
N ARG A 238 -3.71 -2.10 4.82
CA ARG A 238 -4.84 -1.18 5.07
C ARG A 238 -4.39 -0.01 5.95
N GLY A 239 -4.77 1.21 5.57
CA GLY A 239 -4.37 2.44 6.25
C GLY A 239 -4.56 3.68 5.37
N ALA A 240 -4.51 4.87 5.98
CA ALA A 240 -4.59 6.17 5.30
C ALA A 240 -3.22 6.88 5.29
N ASP A 241 -2.16 6.10 5.07
CA ASP A 241 -0.78 6.55 5.10
C ASP A 241 -0.03 6.08 3.85
N GLU A 242 1.12 6.71 3.59
CA GLU A 242 1.92 6.58 2.38
C GLU A 242 2.25 5.11 2.03
N PHE A 243 2.54 4.25 3.01
CA PHE A 243 2.82 2.84 2.76
C PHE A 243 1.60 2.06 2.25
N SER A 244 0.40 2.42 2.70
CA SER A 244 -0.83 1.81 2.21
C SER A 244 -1.19 2.32 0.82
N GLU A 245 -0.96 3.60 0.53
CA GLU A 245 -1.10 4.15 -0.82
C GLU A 245 -0.14 3.49 -1.81
N LEU A 246 1.14 3.36 -1.45
CA LEU A 246 2.14 2.67 -2.27
C LEU A 246 1.79 1.20 -2.51
N SER A 247 1.30 0.48 -1.49
CA SER A 247 0.81 -0.89 -1.67
C SER A 247 -0.36 -0.93 -2.65
N ALA A 248 -1.36 -0.05 -2.48
CA ALA A 248 -2.53 -0.04 -3.33
C ALA A 248 -2.19 0.31 -4.79
N LEU A 249 -1.26 1.24 -5.00
CA LEU A 249 -0.78 1.62 -6.33
C LEU A 249 -0.01 0.47 -6.99
N LEU A 250 0.84 -0.23 -6.23
CA LEU A 250 1.55 -1.41 -6.71
C LEU A 250 0.58 -2.56 -7.02
N ASP A 251 -0.39 -2.82 -6.16
CA ASP A 251 -1.44 -3.83 -6.37
C ASP A 251 -2.23 -3.52 -7.66
N ALA A 252 -2.56 -2.24 -7.89
CA ALA A 252 -3.29 -1.79 -9.08
C ALA A 252 -2.45 -1.89 -10.36
N SER A 253 -1.16 -1.55 -10.31
CA SER A 253 -0.28 -1.63 -11.48
C SER A 253 -0.05 -3.07 -11.92
N GLN A 254 0.14 -4.00 -10.99
CA GLN A 254 0.30 -5.43 -11.29
C GLN A 254 -0.96 -6.04 -11.88
N ARG A 255 -2.15 -5.65 -11.40
CA ARG A 255 -3.42 -6.08 -12.01
C ARG A 255 -3.55 -5.62 -13.45
N ARG A 256 -3.22 -4.35 -13.74
CA ARG A 256 -3.25 -3.82 -15.11
C ARG A 256 -2.25 -4.53 -16.03
N LEU A 257 -1.06 -4.82 -15.55
CA LEU A 257 -0.06 -5.60 -16.31
C LEU A 257 -0.58 -7.00 -16.63
N ALA A 258 -1.14 -7.72 -15.65
CA ALA A 258 -1.72 -9.04 -15.86
C ALA A 258 -2.90 -9.01 -16.85
N GLU A 259 -3.77 -7.99 -16.77
CA GLU A 259 -4.86 -7.79 -17.74
C GLU A 259 -4.32 -7.51 -19.15
N GLN A 260 -3.29 -6.68 -19.29
CA GLN A 260 -2.66 -6.39 -20.58
C GLN A 260 -1.98 -7.63 -21.19
N GLU A 261 -1.29 -8.44 -20.38
CA GLU A 261 -0.69 -9.70 -20.83
C GLU A 261 -1.74 -10.69 -21.30
N GLN A 262 -2.86 -10.81 -20.56
CA GLN A 262 -3.99 -11.66 -20.97
C GLN A 262 -4.63 -11.18 -22.27
N GLN A 263 -4.83 -9.86 -22.43
CA GLN A 263 -5.37 -9.28 -23.66
C GLN A 263 -4.44 -9.53 -24.86
N SER A 264 -3.13 -9.30 -24.68
CA SER A 264 -2.13 -9.55 -25.71
C SER A 264 -2.12 -11.03 -26.13
N ALA A 265 -2.07 -11.94 -25.15
CA ALA A 265 -2.12 -13.38 -25.42
C ALA A 265 -3.42 -13.81 -26.12
N ALA A 266 -4.57 -13.21 -25.76
CA ALA A 266 -5.84 -13.48 -26.44
C ALA A 266 -5.83 -13.01 -27.89
N LEU A 267 -5.30 -11.83 -28.18
CA LEU A 267 -5.17 -11.31 -29.55
C LEU A 267 -4.24 -12.18 -30.40
N THR A 268 -3.09 -12.60 -29.87
CA THR A 268 -2.17 -13.51 -30.56
C THR A 268 -2.84 -14.85 -30.88
N ARG A 269 -3.55 -15.44 -29.93
CA ARG A 269 -4.31 -16.69 -30.16
C ARG A 269 -5.38 -16.55 -31.24
N LEU A 270 -6.06 -15.40 -31.30
CA LEU A 270 -7.04 -15.13 -32.36
C LEU A 270 -6.37 -14.97 -33.73
N ALA A 271 -5.20 -14.31 -33.77
CA ALA A 271 -4.42 -14.17 -35.00
C ALA A 271 -3.93 -15.54 -35.52
N GLU A 272 -3.35 -16.37 -34.65
CA GLU A 272 -2.90 -17.73 -34.99
C GLU A 272 -4.06 -18.59 -35.51
N ARG A 273 -5.23 -18.54 -34.87
CA ARG A 273 -6.43 -19.26 -35.33
C ARG A 273 -6.83 -18.86 -36.75
N ARG A 274 -6.85 -17.55 -37.03
CA ARG A 274 -7.17 -17.03 -38.37
C ARG A 274 -6.14 -17.43 -39.42
N GLU A 275 -4.86 -17.49 -39.04
CA GLU A 275 -3.80 -17.93 -39.96
C GLU A 275 -3.94 -19.41 -40.31
N VAL A 276 -4.16 -20.27 -39.31
CA VAL A 276 -4.39 -21.71 -39.52
C VAL A 276 -5.61 -21.95 -40.41
N GLU A 277 -6.69 -21.19 -40.20
CA GLU A 277 -7.91 -21.26 -41.01
C GLU A 277 -7.63 -20.87 -42.46
N ARG A 278 -6.97 -19.72 -42.69
CA ARG A 278 -6.56 -19.27 -44.05
C ARG A 278 -5.66 -20.28 -44.75
N VAL A 279 -4.68 -20.86 -44.05
CA VAL A 279 -3.80 -21.89 -44.61
C VAL A 279 -4.59 -23.14 -44.99
N ARG A 280 -5.56 -23.54 -44.18
CA ARG A 280 -6.42 -24.71 -44.46
C ARG A 280 -7.28 -24.46 -45.70
N ASP A 281 -7.89 -23.29 -45.82
CA ASP A 281 -8.74 -22.94 -46.96
C ASP A 281 -7.92 -22.82 -48.25
N LEU A 282 -6.75 -22.20 -48.21
CA LEU A 282 -5.83 -22.16 -49.35
C LEU A 282 -5.36 -23.56 -49.76
N ARG A 283 -5.10 -24.46 -48.80
CA ARG A 283 -4.73 -25.86 -49.11
C ARG A 283 -5.87 -26.60 -49.82
N ARG A 284 -7.13 -26.40 -49.39
CA ARG A 284 -8.31 -26.99 -50.04
C ARG A 284 -8.45 -26.48 -51.47
N ALA A 285 -8.49 -25.16 -51.66
CA ALA A 285 -8.60 -24.54 -52.98
C ALA A 285 -7.47 -24.99 -53.93
N ARG A 286 -6.25 -25.11 -53.42
CA ARG A 286 -5.10 -25.61 -54.20
C ARG A 286 -5.24 -27.10 -54.58
N ALA A 287 -5.82 -27.92 -53.72
CA ALA A 287 -6.08 -29.33 -54.03
C ALA A 287 -7.14 -29.48 -55.13
N ASP A 288 -8.19 -28.66 -55.08
CA ASP A 288 -9.26 -28.68 -56.07
C ASP A 288 -8.76 -28.23 -57.45
N LEU A 289 -8.04 -27.11 -57.53
CA LEU A 289 -7.38 -26.65 -58.77
C LEU A 289 -6.41 -27.70 -59.34
N ARG A 290 -5.71 -28.45 -58.49
CA ARG A 290 -4.81 -29.52 -58.93
C ARG A 290 -5.56 -30.70 -59.53
N ARG A 291 -6.75 -31.03 -59.01
CA ARG A 291 -7.59 -32.10 -59.54
C ARG A 291 -8.09 -31.73 -60.93
N GLU A 292 -8.66 -30.54 -61.07
CA GLU A 292 -9.18 -30.04 -62.35
C GLU A 292 -8.09 -29.99 -63.44
N ARG A 293 -6.90 -29.49 -63.07
CA ARG A 293 -5.76 -29.43 -63.99
C ARG A 293 -5.25 -30.82 -64.41
N ARG A 294 -5.37 -31.84 -63.55
CA ARG A 294 -5.02 -33.23 -63.92
C ARG A 294 -6.02 -33.79 -64.92
N THR A 295 -7.32 -33.67 -64.62
CA THR A 295 -8.39 -34.14 -65.52
C THR A 295 -8.28 -33.53 -66.91
N CYS A 296 -8.01 -32.21 -67.00
CA CYS A 296 -7.83 -31.54 -68.29
C CYS A 296 -6.58 -32.05 -69.05
N LYS A 297 -5.47 -32.34 -68.34
CA LYS A 297 -4.27 -32.90 -68.97
C LYS A 297 -4.49 -34.32 -69.47
N ASP A 298 -5.14 -35.16 -68.67
CA ASP A 298 -5.38 -36.56 -69.01
C ASP A 298 -6.29 -36.67 -70.24
N LEU A 299 -7.34 -35.82 -70.30
CA LEU A 299 -8.20 -35.70 -71.48
C LEU A 299 -7.41 -35.25 -72.72
N ALA A 300 -6.51 -34.26 -72.57
CA ALA A 300 -5.68 -33.78 -73.68
C ALA A 300 -4.70 -34.85 -74.19
N VAL A 301 -4.10 -35.65 -73.30
CA VAL A 301 -3.21 -36.76 -73.66
C VAL A 301 -3.97 -37.85 -74.41
N ALA A 302 -5.16 -38.24 -73.92
CA ALA A 302 -6.00 -39.24 -74.58
C ALA A 302 -6.41 -38.79 -76.00
N HIS A 303 -6.82 -37.52 -76.16
CA HIS A 303 -7.17 -36.96 -77.46
C HIS A 303 -5.98 -36.97 -78.44
N ARG A 304 -4.78 -36.63 -77.96
CA ARG A 304 -3.56 -36.66 -78.77
C ARG A 304 -3.19 -38.07 -79.20
N LEU A 305 -3.24 -39.04 -78.28
CA LEU A 305 -2.94 -40.45 -78.58
C LEU A 305 -3.88 -41.00 -79.67
N LEU A 306 -5.18 -40.71 -79.59
CA LEU A 306 -6.16 -41.13 -80.59
C LEU A 306 -5.86 -40.51 -81.97
N SER A 307 -5.55 -39.21 -82.00
CA SER A 307 -5.20 -38.51 -83.24
C SER A 307 -3.92 -39.05 -83.88
N ASP A 308 -2.87 -39.29 -83.08
CA ASP A 308 -1.59 -39.81 -83.56
C ASP A 308 -1.74 -41.26 -84.08
N THR A 309 -2.58 -42.07 -83.42
CA THR A 309 -2.85 -43.46 -83.83
C THR A 309 -3.54 -43.52 -85.19
N LEU A 310 -4.54 -42.66 -85.41
CA LEU A 310 -5.23 -42.58 -86.72
C LEU A 310 -4.30 -42.08 -87.82
N ALA A 311 -3.46 -41.08 -87.53
CA ALA A 311 -2.48 -40.57 -88.49
C ALA A 311 -1.45 -41.64 -88.93
N GLN A 312 -1.08 -42.56 -88.05
CA GLN A 312 -0.15 -43.65 -88.36
C GLN A 312 -0.83 -44.90 -88.93
N CYS A 313 -2.17 -44.98 -88.89
CA CYS A 313 -2.90 -46.16 -89.34
C CYS A 313 -2.67 -46.41 -90.86
N PRO A 314 -2.25 -47.63 -91.26
CA PRO A 314 -2.00 -47.97 -92.66
C PRO A 314 -3.28 -48.25 -93.45
N LEU A 315 -4.40 -48.45 -92.76
CA LEU A 315 -5.70 -48.66 -93.38
C LEU A 315 -6.24 -47.37 -94.00
N ASP A 316 -7.09 -47.52 -94.99
CA ASP A 316 -7.73 -46.46 -95.73
C ASP A 316 -9.06 -46.07 -95.04
N LEU A 317 -8.95 -45.17 -94.06
CA LEU A 317 -10.02 -44.82 -93.14
C LEU A 317 -10.34 -43.33 -93.22
N VAL A 318 -11.64 -43.01 -93.25
CA VAL A 318 -12.12 -41.63 -93.17
C VAL A 318 -13.23 -41.54 -92.15
N LEU A 319 -13.11 -40.61 -91.21
CA LEU A 319 -14.17 -40.25 -90.30
C LEU A 319 -14.91 -39.04 -90.86
N LEU A 320 -16.22 -39.15 -91.05
CA LEU A 320 -17.11 -38.09 -91.52
C LEU A 320 -17.97 -37.55 -90.39
N ASP A 321 -18.36 -36.28 -90.47
CA ASP A 321 -19.42 -35.69 -89.64
C ASP A 321 -20.82 -36.09 -90.15
N ILE A 322 -21.86 -35.71 -89.40
CA ILE A 322 -23.27 -35.89 -89.82
C ILE A 322 -23.64 -35.22 -91.16
N ARG A 323 -22.80 -34.33 -91.69
CA ARG A 323 -23.00 -33.65 -92.98
C ARG A 323 -22.23 -34.32 -94.12
N GLY A 324 -21.57 -35.46 -93.86
CA GLY A 324 -20.79 -36.20 -94.85
C GLY A 324 -19.43 -35.56 -95.16
N LYS A 325 -18.94 -34.67 -94.30
CA LYS A 325 -17.64 -33.99 -94.46
C LYS A 325 -16.57 -34.66 -93.63
N VAL A 326 -15.36 -34.75 -94.16
CA VAL A 326 -14.21 -35.37 -93.48
C VAL A 326 -13.87 -34.58 -92.20
N VAL A 327 -13.93 -35.25 -91.05
CA VAL A 327 -13.48 -34.73 -89.75
C VAL A 327 -12.04 -35.17 -89.48
N HIS A 328 -11.71 -36.41 -89.87
CA HIS A 328 -10.36 -36.95 -89.74
C HIS A 328 -10.13 -38.02 -90.82
N ALA A 329 -8.89 -38.20 -91.26
CA ALA A 329 -8.51 -39.22 -92.22
C ALA A 329 -7.24 -39.92 -91.73
N SER A 330 -7.15 -41.24 -91.94
CA SER A 330 -5.95 -42.00 -91.59
C SER A 330 -4.78 -41.69 -92.50
N GLY A 331 -3.57 -42.02 -92.06
CA GLY A 331 -2.38 -41.93 -92.92
C GLY A 331 -2.46 -42.80 -94.18
N GLY A 332 -3.14 -43.95 -94.12
CA GLY A 332 -3.38 -44.81 -95.28
C GLY A 332 -4.20 -44.11 -96.37
N TYR A 333 -5.30 -43.45 -96.00
CA TYR A 333 -6.12 -42.66 -96.93
C TYR A 333 -5.31 -41.51 -97.53
N LEU A 334 -4.61 -40.74 -96.69
CA LEU A 334 -3.84 -39.57 -97.13
C LEU A 334 -2.70 -39.94 -98.08
N ARG A 335 -2.03 -41.09 -97.86
CA ARG A 335 -0.99 -41.58 -98.76
C ARG A 335 -1.56 -42.01 -100.11
N ARG A 336 -2.73 -42.66 -100.14
CA ARG A 336 -3.40 -43.05 -101.38
C ARG A 336 -3.81 -41.82 -102.20
N GLU A 337 -4.44 -40.85 -101.55
CA GLU A 337 -4.88 -39.60 -102.19
C GLU A 337 -3.74 -38.60 -102.44
N GLN A 338 -2.55 -38.86 -101.91
CA GLN A 338 -1.39 -37.95 -101.96
C GLN A 338 -1.69 -36.53 -101.46
N LYS A 339 -2.55 -36.43 -100.43
CA LYS A 339 -3.04 -35.16 -99.86
C LYS A 339 -2.70 -35.03 -98.39
N ARG A 340 -2.67 -33.80 -97.87
CA ARG A 340 -2.49 -33.55 -96.43
C ARG A 340 -3.83 -33.53 -95.71
N LEU A 341 -3.83 -33.89 -94.42
CA LEU A 341 -5.05 -33.90 -93.60
C LEU A 341 -5.82 -32.56 -93.67
N ALA A 342 -5.10 -31.44 -93.60
CA ALA A 342 -5.69 -30.09 -93.67
C ALA A 342 -6.40 -29.78 -95.01
N GLU A 343 -6.05 -30.49 -96.09
CA GLU A 343 -6.63 -30.29 -97.42
C GLU A 343 -7.90 -31.12 -97.61
N VAL A 344 -8.01 -32.25 -96.89
CA VAL A 344 -9.14 -33.19 -96.98
C VAL A 344 -10.22 -32.87 -95.93
N VAL A 345 -9.84 -32.40 -94.75
CA VAL A 345 -10.78 -32.05 -93.67
C VAL A 345 -11.78 -30.98 -94.15
N GLY A 346 -13.07 -31.22 -93.92
CA GLY A 346 -14.18 -30.37 -94.34
C GLY A 346 -14.70 -30.61 -95.75
N ARG A 347 -14.05 -31.49 -96.54
CA ARG A 347 -14.47 -31.88 -97.89
C ARG A 347 -15.20 -33.23 -97.89
N ARG A 348 -15.82 -33.56 -99.03
CA ARG A 348 -16.39 -34.90 -99.29
C ARG A 348 -15.23 -35.88 -99.54
N PRO A 349 -15.30 -37.13 -99.04
CA PRO A 349 -14.25 -38.10 -99.28
C PRO A 349 -14.20 -38.51 -100.76
N GLU A 350 -13.01 -38.45 -101.35
CA GLU A 350 -12.78 -38.75 -102.78
C GLU A 350 -12.72 -40.25 -103.07
N MET A 351 -12.76 -41.09 -102.03
CA MET A 351 -12.91 -42.55 -102.16
C MET A 351 -14.25 -43.01 -102.75
N ILE A 352 -15.13 -42.05 -103.01
CA ILE A 352 -16.47 -42.19 -103.57
C ILE A 352 -16.42 -41.18 -104.71
N GLY A 353 -16.21 -41.66 -105.92
CA GLY A 353 -15.94 -40.80 -107.06
C GLY A 353 -17.13 -39.91 -107.41
N GLU A 354 -16.89 -39.07 -108.41
CA GLU A 354 -17.79 -37.97 -108.76
C GLU A 354 -18.80 -38.36 -109.87
N ASP A 355 -18.75 -39.59 -110.37
CA ASP A 355 -19.61 -40.07 -111.44
C ASP A 355 -21.07 -40.24 -110.99
N GLU A 356 -22.02 -40.06 -111.93
CA GLU A 356 -23.46 -40.03 -111.65
C GLU A 356 -23.97 -41.35 -111.03
N SER A 357 -23.33 -42.48 -111.36
CA SER A 357 -23.59 -43.82 -110.79
C SER A 357 -23.13 -43.91 -109.32
N GLU A 358 -21.97 -43.34 -108.99
CA GLU A 358 -21.38 -43.39 -107.63
C GLU A 358 -22.04 -42.38 -106.67
N ALA A 359 -22.64 -41.29 -107.20
CA ALA A 359 -23.43 -40.35 -106.42
C ALA A 359 -24.72 -40.99 -105.85
N SER A 360 -25.38 -41.85 -106.62
CA SER A 360 -26.56 -42.60 -106.16
C SER A 360 -26.18 -43.63 -105.09
N LEU A 361 -25.06 -44.33 -105.30
CA LEU A 361 -24.50 -45.28 -104.33
C LEU A 361 -24.15 -44.60 -102.99
N PHE A 362 -23.59 -43.39 -103.04
CA PHE A 362 -23.33 -42.60 -101.83
C PHE A 362 -24.59 -42.22 -101.08
N ALA A 363 -25.64 -41.77 -101.78
CA ALA A 363 -26.89 -41.37 -101.16
C ALA A 363 -27.57 -42.55 -100.45
N GLU A 364 -27.53 -43.74 -101.05
CA GLU A 364 -28.02 -44.98 -100.44
C GLU A 364 -27.19 -45.37 -99.21
N MET A 365 -25.86 -45.42 -99.36
CA MET A 365 -24.94 -45.67 -98.24
C MET A 365 -25.18 -44.69 -97.09
N TRP A 366 -25.24 -43.40 -97.38
CA TRP A 366 -25.36 -42.34 -96.38
C TRP A 366 -26.70 -42.43 -95.64
N THR A 367 -27.78 -42.75 -96.34
CA THR A 367 -29.10 -42.99 -95.74
C THR A 367 -29.07 -44.20 -94.78
N MET A 368 -28.39 -45.27 -95.17
CA MET A 368 -28.22 -46.46 -94.33
C MET A 368 -27.37 -46.19 -93.08
N VAL A 369 -26.29 -45.41 -93.23
CA VAL A 369 -25.42 -45.06 -92.10
C VAL A 369 -26.11 -44.11 -91.12
N LEU A 370 -26.85 -43.12 -91.62
CA LEU A 370 -27.63 -42.20 -90.78
C LEU A 370 -28.79 -42.90 -90.05
N SER A 371 -29.36 -43.98 -90.61
CA SER A 371 -30.34 -44.82 -89.92
C SER A 371 -29.72 -45.72 -88.85
N GLY A 372 -28.39 -45.70 -88.70
CA GLY A 372 -27.66 -46.47 -87.70
C GLY A 372 -27.29 -47.88 -88.16
N THR A 373 -27.40 -48.15 -89.46
CA THR A 373 -27.11 -49.47 -90.07
C THR A 373 -25.76 -49.42 -90.79
N GLN A 374 -24.98 -50.51 -90.70
CA GLN A 374 -23.74 -50.62 -91.47
C GLN A 374 -24.05 -50.83 -92.95
N TRP A 375 -23.28 -50.19 -93.82
CA TRP A 375 -23.36 -50.38 -95.27
C TRP A 375 -22.07 -50.99 -95.80
N THR A 376 -22.15 -51.83 -96.84
CA THR A 376 -20.99 -52.41 -97.53
C THR A 376 -21.30 -52.57 -99.01
N GLY A 377 -20.41 -52.11 -99.89
CA GLY A 377 -20.59 -52.20 -101.34
C GLY A 377 -19.26 -52.14 -102.11
N PRO A 378 -19.23 -52.60 -103.38
CA PRO A 378 -18.05 -52.50 -104.23
C PRO A 378 -17.81 -51.04 -104.68
N ILE A 379 -16.54 -50.68 -104.91
CA ILE A 379 -16.11 -49.38 -105.46
C ILE A 379 -15.09 -49.60 -106.58
N GLY A 380 -15.34 -48.94 -107.72
CA GLY A 380 -14.50 -48.91 -108.92
C GLY A 380 -15.10 -49.66 -110.10
N GLU A 381 -15.31 -48.95 -111.20
CA GLU A 381 -15.49 -49.49 -112.55
C GLU A 381 -14.24 -49.17 -113.39
N GLY A 382 -13.75 -50.17 -114.11
CA GLY A 382 -12.54 -50.08 -114.93
C GLY A 382 -12.13 -51.46 -115.42
N VAL A 383 -12.94 -52.03 -116.30
CA VAL A 383 -12.63 -53.27 -117.02
C VAL A 383 -11.73 -52.90 -118.20
N ASP A 384 -10.43 -53.23 -118.13
CA ASP A 384 -9.56 -53.23 -119.31
C ASP A 384 -9.48 -54.66 -119.89
N GLU A 385 -9.48 -54.73 -121.23
CA GLU A 385 -9.54 -55.91 -122.10
C GLU A 385 -8.32 -56.85 -121.94
N GLY A 386 -8.28 -57.56 -120.81
CA GLY A 386 -7.23 -58.52 -120.49
C GLY A 386 -7.50 -59.35 -119.24
N GLY A 387 -8.73 -59.32 -118.71
CA GLY A 387 -9.25 -60.30 -117.75
C GLY A 387 -8.49 -60.40 -116.44
N CYS A 388 -8.50 -59.34 -115.61
CA CYS A 388 -8.41 -59.42 -114.13
C CYS A 388 -8.62 -58.01 -113.52
N ALA A 389 -9.85 -57.67 -113.13
CA ALA A 389 -10.11 -56.49 -112.28
C ALA A 389 -10.39 -56.94 -110.84
N ALA A 390 -9.46 -56.68 -109.93
CA ALA A 390 -9.68 -56.85 -108.50
C ALA A 390 -10.40 -55.60 -107.96
N GLY A 391 -11.73 -55.66 -107.82
CA GLY A 391 -12.52 -54.56 -107.25
C GLY A 391 -12.21 -54.30 -105.77
N ALA A 392 -12.21 -53.03 -105.36
CA ALA A 392 -12.16 -52.66 -103.94
C ALA A 392 -13.57 -52.66 -103.34
N SER A 393 -13.69 -52.80 -102.02
CA SER A 393 -14.96 -52.66 -101.31
C SER A 393 -14.89 -51.51 -100.30
N LEU A 394 -16.01 -50.83 -100.11
CA LEU A 394 -16.18 -49.79 -99.09
C LEU A 394 -17.18 -50.27 -98.05
N ARG A 395 -16.81 -50.06 -96.80
CA ARG A 395 -17.65 -50.31 -95.63
C ARG A 395 -17.85 -49.00 -94.88
N ALA A 396 -19.09 -48.67 -94.60
CA ALA A 396 -19.46 -47.47 -93.85
C ALA A 396 -20.13 -47.88 -92.53
N ILE A 397 -19.56 -47.43 -91.41
CA ILE A 397 -19.95 -47.81 -90.05
C ILE A 397 -20.40 -46.55 -89.29
N PRO A 398 -21.62 -46.51 -88.74
CA PRO A 398 -22.07 -45.39 -87.92
C PRO A 398 -21.38 -45.37 -86.56
N VAL A 399 -20.87 -44.21 -86.15
CA VAL A 399 -20.26 -43.97 -84.84
C VAL A 399 -21.21 -43.14 -83.98
N ARG A 400 -21.68 -43.76 -82.90
CA ARG A 400 -22.66 -43.16 -81.97
C ARG A 400 -21.96 -42.35 -80.88
N GLY A 401 -22.55 -41.21 -80.54
CA GLY A 401 -22.17 -40.45 -79.35
C GLY A 401 -22.59 -41.15 -78.06
N ALA A 402 -22.20 -40.59 -76.91
CA ALA A 402 -22.59 -41.10 -75.59
C ALA A 402 -24.12 -41.11 -75.36
N ASP A 403 -24.87 -40.37 -76.17
CA ASP A 403 -26.33 -40.25 -76.21
C ASP A 403 -27.00 -41.27 -77.14
N GLY A 404 -26.25 -42.15 -77.81
CA GLY A 404 -26.77 -43.19 -78.70
C GLY A 404 -27.14 -42.70 -80.11
N VAL A 405 -27.04 -41.39 -80.36
CA VAL A 405 -27.28 -40.76 -81.67
C VAL A 405 -26.04 -40.89 -82.54
N VAL A 406 -26.21 -41.19 -83.83
CA VAL A 406 -25.11 -41.22 -84.80
C VAL A 406 -24.55 -39.81 -84.98
N ARG A 407 -23.28 -39.59 -84.65
CA ARG A 407 -22.62 -38.28 -84.75
C ARG A 407 -21.51 -38.26 -85.81
N HIS A 408 -20.94 -39.41 -86.09
CA HIS A 408 -19.90 -39.55 -87.11
C HIS A 408 -20.13 -40.85 -87.89
N ALA A 409 -19.49 -40.96 -89.05
CA ALA A 409 -19.47 -42.18 -89.84
C ALA A 409 -18.03 -42.55 -90.17
N LEU A 410 -17.63 -43.80 -89.93
CA LEU A 410 -16.33 -44.32 -90.31
C LEU A 410 -16.43 -45.06 -91.64
N LEU A 411 -15.71 -44.57 -92.64
CA LEU A 411 -15.54 -45.22 -93.93
C LEU A 411 -14.24 -46.01 -93.93
N ILE A 412 -14.30 -47.25 -94.41
CA ILE A 412 -13.16 -48.16 -94.53
C ILE A 412 -13.15 -48.68 -95.96
N ARG A 413 -12.05 -48.47 -96.68
CA ARG A 413 -11.84 -49.14 -97.97
C ARG A 413 -10.94 -50.34 -97.80
N GLU A 414 -11.41 -51.49 -98.27
CA GLU A 414 -10.69 -52.75 -98.29
C GLU A 414 -10.26 -53.04 -99.75
N ALA A 415 -8.99 -53.35 -99.96
CA ALA A 415 -8.48 -53.76 -101.26
C ALA A 415 -8.82 -55.24 -101.50
N GLY A 416 -9.30 -55.60 -102.69
CA GLY A 416 -9.52 -56.99 -103.08
C GLY A 416 -8.21 -57.78 -103.13
N VAL A 417 -8.15 -58.93 -102.47
CA VAL A 417 -6.97 -59.81 -102.50
C VAL A 417 -6.90 -60.51 -103.85
N PRO A 418 -5.79 -60.42 -104.62
CA PRO A 418 -5.66 -61.18 -105.87
C PRO A 418 -5.52 -62.68 -105.56
N ARG A 419 -6.30 -63.54 -106.24
CA ARG A 419 -6.15 -65.01 -106.15
C ARG A 419 -4.78 -65.43 -106.73
N PRO A 420 -4.06 -66.39 -106.11
CA PRO A 420 -2.83 -66.91 -106.70
C PRO A 420 -3.14 -67.65 -108.02
N PRO A 421 -2.29 -67.54 -109.06
CA PRO A 421 -2.48 -68.26 -110.31
C PRO A 421 -2.29 -69.77 -110.09
N SER A 422 -3.15 -70.56 -110.73
CA SER A 422 -3.19 -72.04 -110.71
C SER A 422 -2.04 -72.69 -111.44
#